data_AF-A0A5J4U3F5-F1
#
_entry.id   AF-A0A5J4U3F5-F1
#
_cell.length_a   1.000
_cell.length_b   1.000
_cell.length_c   1.000
_cell.angle_alpha   90.00
_cell.angle_beta   90.00
_cell.angle_gamma   90.00
#
_symmetry.space_group_name_H-M   'P 1'
#
loop_
_entity.id
_entity.type
_entity.pdbx_description
1 polymer ?
#
loop_
_entity_poly.entity_id
_entity_poly.type
_entity_poly.pdbx_seq_one_letter_code
_entity_poly.pdbx_strand_id
1 'polypeptide(L)'
;MITGTSQADAALLIVAANQFEFEAGISKDGQTHEHALLAYTLGVKQLIVLVNKMDDKSVNFSEARYVEITWEIKNYLKKIGYNHDKIQMIPISGFQSDNMLQASPNML
;
A
#
# COMPACT_ATOMS: atom_id res chain seq x y z
N MET A 1 -11.73 -7.10 8.33
CA MET A 1 -11.93 -8.15 7.31
C MET A 1 -10.92 -9.25 7.62
N ILE A 2 -11.32 -10.42 8.13
CA ILE A 2 -10.38 -11.41 8.71
C ILE A 2 -10.61 -12.83 8.20
N THR A 3 -11.87 -13.23 7.97
CA THR A 3 -12.20 -14.61 7.59
C THR A 3 -11.83 -14.96 6.15
N GLY A 4 -11.77 -14.00 5.24
CA GLY A 4 -11.37 -14.25 3.83
C GLY A 4 -9.86 -14.42 3.65
N THR A 5 -9.05 -13.79 4.51
CA THR A 5 -7.59 -13.80 4.41
C THR A 5 -6.99 -15.17 4.71
N SER A 6 -7.69 -16.02 5.49
CA SER A 6 -7.24 -17.38 5.82
C SER A 6 -7.28 -18.37 4.65
N GLN A 7 -7.90 -17.99 3.53
CA GLN A 7 -7.98 -18.78 2.31
C GLN A 7 -7.20 -18.15 1.15
N ALA A 8 -6.50 -17.04 1.39
CA ALA A 8 -5.81 -16.29 0.35
C ALA A 8 -4.32 -16.70 0.26
N ASP A 9 -3.83 -16.90 -0.95
CA ASP A 9 -2.39 -17.11 -1.20
C ASP A 9 -1.63 -15.78 -1.39
N ALA A 10 -2.36 -14.74 -1.81
CA ALA A 10 -1.84 -13.40 -2.07
C ALA A 10 -2.81 -12.32 -1.58
N ALA A 11 -2.27 -11.15 -1.22
CA ALA A 11 -3.05 -9.99 -0.78
C ALA A 11 -2.63 -8.70 -1.48
N LEU A 12 -3.60 -7.79 -1.57
CA LEU A 12 -3.40 -6.40 -1.97
C LEU A 12 -3.58 -5.52 -0.74
N LEU A 13 -2.54 -4.76 -0.38
CA LEU A 13 -2.61 -3.76 0.67
C LEU A 13 -2.77 -2.38 0.05
N ILE A 14 -3.92 -1.73 0.29
CA ILE A 14 -4.20 -0.39 -0.21
C ILE A 14 -3.76 0.62 0.85
N VAL A 15 -2.92 1.57 0.44
CA VAL A 15 -2.39 2.65 1.28
C VAL A 15 -2.80 3.98 0.67
N ALA A 16 -3.38 4.88 1.46
CA ALA A 16 -3.78 6.19 0.98
C ALA A 16 -2.55 7.12 0.86
N ALA A 17 -2.45 7.89 -0.24
CA ALA A 17 -1.34 8.82 -0.47
C ALA A 17 -1.59 10.23 0.06
N ASN A 18 -2.87 10.61 0.19
CA ASN A 18 -3.25 11.93 0.65
C ASN A 18 -2.76 12.20 2.08
N GLN A 19 -2.46 13.46 2.33
CA GLN A 19 -2.01 13.91 3.65
C GLN A 19 -3.11 13.63 4.69
N PHE A 20 -2.70 13.39 5.93
CA PHE A 20 -3.51 13.01 7.09
C PHE A 20 -4.02 11.57 7.08
N GLU A 21 -4.54 11.07 5.96
CA GLU A 21 -5.01 9.69 5.87
C GLU A 21 -3.85 8.68 5.90
N PHE A 22 -2.75 8.99 5.20
CA PHE A 22 -1.55 8.16 5.25
C PHE A 22 -1.05 8.03 6.70
N GLU A 23 -0.84 9.16 7.37
CA GLU A 23 -0.30 9.24 8.72
C GLU A 23 -1.22 8.57 9.75
N ALA A 24 -2.54 8.72 9.59
CA ALA A 24 -3.52 7.99 10.41
C ALA A 24 -3.44 6.47 10.16
N GLY A 25 -3.27 6.06 8.90
CA GLY A 25 -3.18 4.66 8.49
C GLY A 25 -1.94 3.94 9.04
N ILE A 26 -0.80 4.63 9.13
CA ILE A 26 0.47 4.11 9.68
C ILE A 26 0.69 4.44 11.17
N SER A 27 -0.30 5.04 11.82
CA SER A 27 -0.23 5.30 13.26
C SER A 27 -0.20 4.00 14.07
N LYS A 28 0.06 4.10 15.37
CA LYS A 28 0.12 2.93 16.28
C LYS A 28 -1.18 2.11 16.25
N ASP A 29 -2.31 2.81 16.19
CA ASP A 29 -3.65 2.21 16.11
C ASP A 29 -4.19 2.23 14.66
N GLY A 30 -3.28 2.41 13.70
CA GLY A 30 -3.56 2.52 12.29
C GLY A 30 -3.94 1.19 11.66
N GLN A 31 -5.03 1.20 10.88
CA GLN A 31 -5.57 0.00 10.27
C GLN A 31 -4.64 -0.62 9.21
N THR A 32 -3.77 0.16 8.56
CA THR A 32 -2.85 -0.36 7.54
C THR A 32 -1.82 -1.30 8.17
N HIS A 33 -1.33 -0.94 9.35
CA HIS A 33 -0.42 -1.75 10.13
C HIS A 33 -1.07 -3.05 10.61
N GLU A 34 -2.27 -2.95 11.19
CA GLU A 34 -3.01 -4.10 11.68
C GLU A 34 -3.31 -5.12 10.57
N HIS A 35 -3.80 -4.66 9.40
CA HIS A 35 -4.11 -5.55 8.29
C HIS A 35 -2.88 -6.24 7.70
N ALA A 36 -1.74 -5.53 7.59
CA ALA A 36 -0.50 -6.12 7.09
C ALA A 36 0.04 -7.21 8.03
N LEU A 37 -0.05 -6.98 9.34
CA LEU A 37 0.34 -7.96 10.36
C LEU A 37 -0.59 -9.18 10.31
N LEU A 38 -1.90 -8.97 10.27
CA LEU A 38 -2.89 -10.06 10.20
C LEU A 38 -2.74 -10.90 8.93
N ALA A 39 -2.48 -10.27 7.78
CA ALA A 39 -2.22 -11.01 6.54
C ALA A 39 -0.99 -11.93 6.68
N TYR A 40 0.07 -11.44 7.32
CA TYR A 40 1.28 -12.24 7.54
C TYR A 40 1.05 -13.39 8.51
N THR A 41 0.35 -13.15 9.63
CA THR A 41 0.06 -14.19 10.63
C THR A 41 -0.87 -15.28 10.10
N LEU A 42 -1.75 -14.94 9.15
CA LEU A 42 -2.63 -15.89 8.47
C LEU A 42 -1.93 -16.65 7.32
N GLY A 43 -0.65 -16.40 7.07
CA GLY A 43 0.17 -17.15 6.11
C GLY A 43 0.29 -16.54 4.72
N VAL A 44 -0.28 -15.34 4.50
CA VAL A 44 -0.18 -14.65 3.20
C VAL A 44 1.21 -14.05 3.05
N LYS A 45 2.07 -14.69 2.26
CA LYS A 45 3.45 -14.24 2.02
C LYS A 45 3.60 -13.39 0.76
N GLN A 46 2.66 -13.48 -0.17
CA GLN A 46 2.65 -12.68 -1.38
C GLN A 46 1.82 -11.43 -1.15
N LEU A 47 2.48 -10.26 -1.14
CA LEU A 47 1.84 -8.98 -0.87
C LEU A 47 2.25 -7.97 -1.94
N ILE A 48 1.26 -7.33 -2.54
CA ILE A 48 1.45 -6.16 -3.40
C ILE A 48 0.83 -4.96 -2.68
N VAL A 49 1.55 -3.85 -2.65
CA VAL A 49 1.08 -2.60 -2.04
C VAL A 49 0.65 -1.63 -3.14
N LEU A 50 -0.57 -1.12 -3.00
CA LEU A 50 -1.15 -0.14 -3.91
C LEU A 50 -1.22 1.22 -3.20
N VAL A 51 -0.46 2.20 -3.68
CA VAL A 51 -0.47 3.56 -3.15
C VAL A 51 -1.55 4.34 -3.91
N ASN A 52 -2.72 4.49 -3.28
CA ASN A 52 -3.94 5.00 -3.90
C ASN A 52 -4.16 6.50 -3.62
N LYS A 53 -5.06 7.13 -4.37
CA LYS A 53 -5.37 8.57 -4.32
C LYS A 53 -4.19 9.46 -4.72
N MET A 54 -3.34 8.99 -5.63
CA MET A 54 -2.23 9.80 -6.15
C MET A 54 -2.71 11.06 -6.90
N ASP A 55 -3.95 11.05 -7.38
CA ASP A 55 -4.62 12.18 -8.04
C ASP A 55 -5.13 13.27 -7.08
N ASP A 56 -5.09 13.03 -5.77
CA ASP A 56 -5.57 13.99 -4.78
C ASP A 56 -4.80 15.31 -4.87
N LYS A 57 -5.49 16.45 -4.65
CA LYS A 57 -4.89 17.79 -4.76
C LYS A 57 -3.72 18.03 -3.80
N SER A 58 -3.64 17.27 -2.70
CA SER A 58 -2.51 17.34 -1.76
C SER A 58 -1.28 16.58 -2.25
N VAL A 59 -1.44 15.66 -3.21
CA VAL A 59 -0.38 14.78 -3.73
C VAL A 59 0.01 15.20 -5.16
N ASN A 60 -0.95 15.46 -6.04
CA ASN A 60 -0.77 15.83 -7.45
C ASN A 60 0.23 14.93 -8.18
N PHE A 61 0.09 13.62 -8.03
CA PHE A 61 0.98 12.61 -8.62
C PHE A 61 2.46 12.77 -8.23
N SER A 62 2.75 13.39 -7.07
CA SER A 62 4.11 13.66 -6.62
C SER A 62 4.91 12.37 -6.38
N GLU A 63 6.00 12.22 -7.15
CA GLU A 63 6.98 11.15 -6.96
C GLU A 63 7.62 11.20 -5.56
N ALA A 64 7.92 12.40 -5.05
CA ALA A 64 8.52 12.55 -3.72
C ALA A 64 7.61 11.96 -2.62
N ARG A 65 6.30 12.18 -2.72
CA ARG A 65 5.32 11.61 -1.79
C ARG A 65 5.23 10.10 -1.94
N TYR A 66 5.24 9.59 -3.17
CA TYR A 66 5.26 8.14 -3.41
C TYR A 66 6.51 7.48 -2.82
N VAL A 67 7.69 8.08 -2.98
CA VAL A 67 8.97 7.56 -2.45
C VAL A 67 8.95 7.56 -0.92
N GLU A 68 8.45 8.62 -0.29
CA GLU A 68 8.27 8.72 1.16
C GLU A 68 7.39 7.57 1.70
N ILE A 69 6.18 7.43 1.14
CA ILE A 69 5.23 6.37 1.51
C ILE A 69 5.84 4.99 1.30
N THR A 70 6.50 4.80 0.15
CA THR A 70 7.15 3.54 -0.23
C THR A 70 8.20 3.14 0.79
N TRP A 71 9.01 4.09 1.23
CA TRP A 71 10.06 3.86 2.21
C TRP A 71 9.50 3.47 3.57
N GLU A 72 8.52 4.23 4.08
CA GLU A 72 7.88 3.96 5.37
C GLU A 72 7.20 2.58 5.40
N ILE A 73 6.39 2.27 4.38
CA ILE A 73 5.68 0.99 4.32
C ILE A 73 6.66 -0.18 4.15
N LYS A 74 7.72 -0.03 3.34
CA LYS A 74 8.75 -1.08 3.20
C LYS A 74 9.46 -1.37 4.52
N ASN A 75 9.82 -0.32 5.26
CA ASN A 75 10.45 -0.47 6.57
C ASN A 75 9.52 -1.17 7.57
N TYR A 76 8.23 -0.85 7.54
CA TYR A 76 7.25 -1.51 8.39
C TYR A 76 7.05 -2.98 8.01
N LEU A 77 6.85 -3.31 6.74
CA LEU A 77 6.67 -4.68 6.27
C LEU A 77 7.90 -5.55 6.55
N LYS A 78 9.10 -4.98 6.48
CA LYS A 78 10.34 -5.65 6.88
C LYS A 78 10.36 -6.03 8.37
N LYS A 79 9.82 -5.17 9.24
CA LYS A 79 9.69 -5.46 10.68
C LYS A 79 8.70 -6.59 10.97
N ILE A 80 7.63 -6.71 10.17
CA ILE A 80 6.67 -7.83 10.28
C ILE A 80 7.31 -9.17 9.87
N GLY A 81 8.20 -9.15 8.87
CA GLY A 81 8.87 -10.35 8.35
C GLY A 81 8.64 -10.62 6.86
N TYR A 82 8.00 -9.69 6.13
CA TYR A 82 7.91 -9.81 4.68
C TYR A 82 9.29 -9.63 4.03
N ASN A 83 9.48 -10.33 2.91
CA ASN A 83 10.68 -10.14 2.09
C ASN A 83 10.55 -8.87 1.25
N HIS A 84 11.38 -7.87 1.56
CA HIS A 84 11.45 -6.58 0.87
C HIS A 84 11.57 -6.75 -0.66
N ASP A 85 12.43 -7.64 -1.13
CA ASP A 85 12.73 -7.80 -2.56
C ASP A 85 11.54 -8.32 -3.38
N LYS A 86 10.55 -8.92 -2.71
CA LYS A 86 9.35 -9.47 -3.34
C LYS A 86 8.14 -8.54 -3.27
N ILE A 87 8.22 -7.47 -2.46
CA ILE A 87 7.11 -6.52 -2.32
C ILE A 87 7.19 -5.49 -3.45
N GLN A 88 6.21 -5.58 -4.35
CA GLN A 88 5.99 -4.55 -5.35
C GLN A 88 5.09 -3.46 -4.78
N MET A 89 5.44 -2.21 -5.08
CA MET A 89 4.64 -1.04 -4.78
C MET A 89 4.23 -0.40 -6.09
N ILE A 90 2.95 -0.10 -6.23
CA ILE A 90 2.37 0.44 -7.46
C ILE A 90 1.58 1.70 -7.08
N PRO A 91 1.93 2.88 -7.63
CA PRO A 91 1.11 4.08 -7.48
C PRO A 91 -0.13 3.95 -8.35
N ILE A 92 -1.31 4.18 -7.80
CA ILE A 92 -2.59 4.09 -8.51
C ILE A 92 -3.49 5.29 -8.19
N SER A 93 -4.43 5.55 -9.09
CA SER A 93 -5.62 6.34 -8.76
C SER A 93 -6.86 5.49 -9.03
N GLY A 94 -7.58 5.12 -7.98
CA GLY A 94 -8.87 4.46 -8.13
C GLY A 94 -9.94 5.36 -8.76
N PHE A 95 -9.78 6.69 -8.70
CA PHE A 95 -10.75 7.64 -9.26
C PHE A 95 -10.52 7.86 -10.76
N GLN A 96 -9.26 8.07 -11.17
CA GLN A 96 -8.90 8.26 -12.58
C GLN A 96 -8.61 6.93 -13.30
N SER A 97 -8.64 5.81 -12.58
CA SER A 97 -8.31 4.46 -13.08
C SER A 97 -6.86 4.33 -13.59
N ASP A 98 -5.95 5.17 -13.08
CA ASP A 98 -4.54 5.14 -13.43
C ASP A 98 -3.84 3.91 -12.86
N ASN A 99 -2.97 3.28 -13.67
CA ASN A 99 -2.16 2.11 -13.29
C ASN A 99 -2.99 0.88 -12.84
N MET A 100 -4.27 0.82 -13.22
CA MET A 100 -5.17 -0.31 -12.90
C MET A 100 -5.16 -1.39 -13.99
N LEU A 101 -5.21 -0.99 -15.25
CA LEU A 101 -5.17 -1.89 -16.41
C LEU A 101 -4.04 -1.54 -17.40
N GLN A 102 -3.72 -0.26 -17.51
CA GLN A 102 -2.69 0.27 -18.39
C GLN A 102 -1.78 1.22 -17.62
N ALA A 103 -0.53 1.33 -18.06
CA ALA A 103 0.41 2.28 -17.50
C ALA A 103 -0.09 3.71 -17.73
N SER A 104 -0.15 4.50 -16.66
CA SER A 104 -0.56 5.90 -16.71
C SER A 104 0.60 6.78 -17.15
N PRO A 105 0.40 7.73 -18.06
CA PRO A 105 1.42 8.73 -18.41
C PRO A 105 1.72 9.71 -17.25
N ASN A 106 0.84 9.79 -16.24
CA ASN A 106 0.98 10.70 -15.09
C ASN A 106 1.89 10.15 -14.00
N MET A 107 2.20 8.84 -14.03
CA MET A 107 2.88 8.10 -12.96
C MET A 107 3.86 7.07 -13.53
N LEU A 108 4.73 7.54 -14.44
CA LEU A 108 5.84 6.78 -15.04
C LEU A 108 7.10 6.86 -14.20
#